data_AF-A0A7X3XML6-F1
#
_entry.id   AF-A0A7X3XML6-F1
#
_cell.length_a   1.000
_cell.length_b   1.000
_cell.length_c   1.000
_cell.angle_alpha   90.00
_cell.angle_beta   90.00
_cell.angle_gamma   90.00
#
_symmetry.space_group_name_H-M   'P 1'
#
loop_
_entity.id
_entity.type
_entity.pdbx_description
1 polymer ?
#
loop_
_entity_poly.entity_id
_entity_poly.type
_entity_poly.pdbx_seq_one_letter_code
_entity_poly.pdbx_strand_id
1 'polypeptide(L)'
;MRNDDTVLIQRILTGDETAFASLVRKYQKRVHTLAWRKIGDFHIAEDITQETFLQVYQKLGTLEDPARFSRWLYVIADRLCIAWLRRNHRHTEPLQDADISEIEIEVYSRYIATEYEKTFAEARRDLVEKLLAKLRETNRTVITLHYLEGMTYTEMGEFLGVSENTIKSRLRRARQQLKKYAFMIPEALDITIVSGYRSQKRLNGDFGMKLTFQRDELLSSLQMLQGVASGQDTAPMPSNVLIHAEGSTIECMAADTEIGIRRRVEGTIKEEGTITLPAQTLRDIVKAWPAEKPIDLATTTDDRVEITCGNDLYKIVELADEEFPQLPSVDDGALVIDGETLRSVLHKTEFAASTEKVRRTFLNGLYFNLFEDRTEVVGCDGKQIAVAQCEPFRLSEDNDGFIVPLKAVKGIERTFADSSEVRISRVANQILFADARATLTARLVDAEYPKYEKVFPEAPEMRIVVQKEPMLRAIQRMSPFLDPKCPAVCLEIDEQQIRMSPRGSDPDERHETLAVESSTGSIRIGFDTRLLIETLRHIETESLMMEFSGELEPMTVTPLGEEGHICLIMPMSLDWVRKDISASSCR
;
A
#
# COMPACT_ATOMS: atom_id res chain seq x y z
N MET A 1 -10.24 38.46 -5.05
CA MET A 1 -11.05 38.09 -3.87
C MET A 1 -10.46 38.50 -2.50
N ARG A 2 -9.37 39.29 -2.40
CA ARG A 2 -8.76 39.71 -1.11
C ARG A 2 -9.54 40.79 -0.33
N ASN A 3 -10.44 41.53 -0.98
CA ASN A 3 -11.06 42.73 -0.38
C ASN A 3 -12.30 42.45 0.49
N ASP A 4 -12.85 41.24 0.45
CA ASP A 4 -14.16 40.94 1.09
C ASP A 4 -14.04 40.75 2.61
N ASP A 5 -12.94 40.15 3.08
CA ASP A 5 -12.72 39.89 4.52
C ASP A 5 -12.39 41.17 5.29
N THR A 6 -11.61 42.06 4.70
CA THR A 6 -11.26 43.36 5.31
C THR A 6 -12.52 44.21 5.53
N VAL A 7 -13.45 44.22 4.57
CA VAL A 7 -14.72 44.96 4.68
C VAL A 7 -15.62 44.35 5.76
N LEU A 8 -15.71 43.01 5.83
CA LEU A 8 -16.50 42.33 6.87
C LEU A 8 -15.93 42.58 8.27
N ILE A 9 -14.60 42.55 8.44
CA ILE A 9 -13.95 42.80 9.74
C ILE A 9 -14.16 44.24 10.19
N GLN A 10 -14.02 45.22 9.29
CA GLN A 10 -14.28 46.63 9.61
C GLN A 10 -15.73 46.86 10.04
N ARG A 11 -16.70 46.20 9.38
CA ARG A 11 -18.12 46.26 9.76
C ARG A 11 -18.38 45.68 11.16
N ILE A 12 -17.72 44.58 11.51
CA ILE A 12 -17.83 43.98 12.85
C ILE A 12 -17.25 44.92 13.91
N LEU A 13 -16.10 45.55 13.64
CA LEU A 13 -15.49 46.52 14.56
C LEU A 13 -16.35 47.78 14.74
N THR A 14 -17.19 48.13 13.76
CA THR A 14 -18.18 49.22 13.87
C THR A 14 -19.51 48.79 14.51
N GLY A 15 -19.64 47.54 14.98
CA GLY A 15 -20.80 47.06 15.74
C GLY A 15 -21.85 46.26 14.95
N ASP A 16 -21.56 45.84 13.71
CA ASP A 16 -22.47 45.00 12.92
C ASP A 16 -22.24 43.50 13.19
N GLU A 17 -23.05 42.93 14.09
CA GLU A 17 -22.97 41.52 14.47
C GLU A 17 -23.31 40.56 13.31
N THR A 18 -24.07 41.01 12.31
CA THR A 18 -24.47 40.16 11.16
C THR A 18 -23.30 39.87 10.21
N ALA A 19 -22.30 40.74 10.19
CA ALA A 19 -21.08 40.55 9.42
C ALA A 19 -20.21 39.41 9.97
N PHE A 20 -20.28 39.10 11.28
CA PHE A 20 -19.56 37.97 11.86
C PHE A 20 -20.12 36.63 11.40
N ALA A 21 -21.43 36.49 11.27
CA ALA A 21 -22.05 35.27 10.74
C ALA A 21 -21.58 34.95 9.31
N SER A 22 -21.31 35.97 8.50
CA SER A 22 -20.77 35.80 7.14
C SER A 22 -19.32 35.30 7.16
N LEU A 23 -18.52 35.77 8.12
CA LEU A 23 -17.16 35.28 8.36
C LEU A 23 -17.16 33.83 8.88
N VAL A 24 -18.07 33.49 9.80
CA VAL A 24 -18.23 32.11 10.29
C VAL A 24 -18.61 31.19 9.13
N ARG A 25 -19.65 31.49 8.34
CA ARG A 25 -20.04 30.66 7.19
C ARG A 25 -18.91 30.43 6.20
N LYS A 26 -18.08 31.45 5.97
CA LYS A 26 -16.93 31.38 5.05
C LYS A 26 -15.80 30.48 5.57
N TYR A 27 -15.55 30.47 6.87
CA TYR A 27 -14.36 29.81 7.43
C TYR A 27 -14.66 28.55 8.26
N GLN A 28 -15.90 28.33 8.70
CA GLN A 28 -16.30 27.24 9.60
C GLN A 28 -15.89 25.87 9.07
N LYS A 29 -16.23 25.57 7.82
CA LYS A 29 -15.85 24.29 7.19
C LYS A 29 -14.33 24.07 7.21
N ARG A 30 -13.54 25.12 6.96
CA ARG A 30 -12.07 25.02 6.89
C ARG A 30 -11.42 24.89 8.28
N VAL A 31 -11.98 25.53 9.31
CA VAL A 31 -11.53 25.41 10.70
C VAL A 31 -11.89 24.02 11.25
N HIS A 32 -13.11 23.54 10.96
CA HIS A 32 -13.55 22.20 11.31
C HIS A 32 -12.67 21.12 10.70
N THR A 33 -12.39 21.21 9.39
CA THR A 33 -11.47 20.28 8.73
C THR A 33 -10.07 20.29 9.36
N LEU A 34 -9.55 21.45 9.78
CA LEU A 34 -8.27 21.53 10.48
C LEU A 34 -8.30 20.82 11.84
N ALA A 35 -9.36 21.04 12.63
CA ALA A 35 -9.51 20.43 13.94
C ALA A 35 -9.69 18.90 13.83
N TRP A 36 -10.53 18.45 12.89
CA TRP A 36 -10.76 17.03 12.64
C TRP A 36 -9.50 16.29 12.19
N ARG A 37 -8.71 16.87 11.27
CA ARG A 37 -7.42 16.29 10.83
C ARG A 37 -6.42 16.09 11.98
N LYS A 38 -6.51 16.88 13.05
CA LYS A 38 -5.60 16.81 14.20
C LYS A 38 -6.10 15.91 15.33
N ILE A 39 -7.39 15.67 15.41
CA ILE A 39 -8.04 15.05 16.57
C ILE A 39 -8.64 13.68 16.22
N GLY A 40 -9.09 13.49 14.99
CA GLY A 40 -9.68 12.23 14.52
C GLY A 40 -11.15 12.02 14.90
N ASP A 41 -11.69 12.81 15.83
CA ASP A 41 -13.08 12.74 16.29
C ASP A 41 -13.90 13.93 15.76
N PHE A 42 -15.08 13.63 15.20
CA PHE A 42 -15.97 14.62 14.57
C PHE A 42 -16.58 15.59 15.58
N HIS A 43 -17.12 15.08 16.70
CA HIS A 43 -17.82 15.90 17.69
C HIS A 43 -16.85 16.82 18.44
N ILE A 44 -15.66 16.32 18.76
CA ILE A 44 -14.63 17.13 19.41
C ILE A 44 -14.09 18.21 18.45
N ALA A 45 -13.97 17.90 17.16
CA ALA A 45 -13.59 18.88 16.15
C ALA A 45 -14.66 19.98 15.99
N GLU A 46 -15.94 19.64 16.13
CA GLU A 46 -17.05 20.58 16.14
C GLU A 46 -16.96 21.53 17.35
N ASP A 47 -16.75 21.00 18.55
CA ASP A 47 -16.58 21.79 19.78
C ASP A 47 -15.41 22.78 19.67
N ILE A 48 -14.25 22.32 19.17
CA ILE A 48 -13.07 23.18 18.99
C ILE A 48 -13.30 24.23 17.92
N THR A 49 -14.09 23.92 16.89
CA THR A 49 -14.46 24.90 15.86
C THR A 49 -15.32 26.00 16.45
N GLN A 50 -16.32 25.65 17.26
CA GLN A 50 -17.19 26.62 17.94
C GLN A 50 -16.36 27.51 18.90
N GLU A 51 -15.51 26.91 19.71
CA GLU A 51 -14.61 27.61 20.65
C GLU A 51 -13.63 28.54 19.90
N THR A 52 -13.13 28.13 18.73
CA THR A 52 -12.27 28.96 17.87
C THR A 52 -12.99 30.25 17.47
N PHE A 53 -14.22 30.16 16.96
CA PHE A 53 -14.95 31.36 16.54
C PHE A 53 -15.36 32.24 17.72
N LEU A 54 -15.64 31.64 18.89
CA LEU A 54 -15.87 32.40 20.12
C LEU A 54 -14.64 33.24 20.51
N GLN A 55 -13.44 32.65 20.50
CA GLN A 55 -12.20 33.38 20.80
C GLN A 55 -11.84 34.42 19.74
N VAL A 56 -12.16 34.14 18.48
CA VAL A 56 -11.97 35.08 17.37
C VAL A 56 -12.87 36.29 17.54
N TYR A 57 -14.15 36.09 17.89
CA TYR A 57 -15.08 37.20 18.14
C TYR A 57 -14.58 38.11 19.26
N GLN A 58 -14.15 37.53 20.39
CA GLN A 58 -13.64 38.27 21.55
C GLN A 58 -12.33 39.02 21.26
N LYS A 59 -11.45 38.44 20.44
CA LYS A 59 -10.11 39.00 20.18
C LYS A 59 -10.02 39.76 18.86
N LEU A 60 -11.11 39.89 18.09
CA LEU A 60 -11.07 40.45 16.74
C LEU A 60 -10.50 41.87 16.72
N GLY A 61 -10.78 42.67 17.76
CA GLY A 61 -10.25 44.03 17.92
C GLY A 61 -8.74 44.12 18.16
N THR A 62 -8.06 42.99 18.42
CA THR A 62 -6.59 42.94 18.58
C THR A 62 -5.86 42.69 17.27
N LEU A 63 -6.59 42.47 16.17
CA LEU A 63 -6.00 42.19 14.86
C LEU A 63 -5.57 43.49 14.17
N GLU A 64 -4.26 43.78 14.15
CA GLU A 64 -3.69 45.00 13.55
C GLU A 64 -3.85 45.07 12.02
N ASP A 65 -3.83 43.91 11.33
CA ASP A 65 -3.93 43.81 9.87
C ASP A 65 -5.07 42.85 9.48
N PRO A 66 -6.24 43.38 9.06
CA PRO A 66 -7.39 42.58 8.62
C PRO A 66 -7.07 41.64 7.45
N ALA A 67 -6.06 41.92 6.63
CA ALA A 67 -5.66 41.05 5.52
C ALA A 67 -5.02 39.73 6.01
N ARG A 68 -4.63 39.65 7.29
CA ARG A 68 -4.05 38.46 7.92
C ARG A 68 -5.05 37.62 8.70
N PHE A 69 -6.33 38.00 8.71
CA PHE A 69 -7.38 37.35 9.50
C PHE A 69 -7.42 35.83 9.34
N SER A 70 -7.34 35.33 8.10
CA SER A 70 -7.35 33.88 7.84
C SER A 70 -6.18 33.16 8.52
N ARG A 71 -4.96 33.70 8.43
CA ARG A 71 -3.77 33.16 9.10
C ARG A 71 -3.90 33.22 10.62
N TRP A 72 -4.42 34.32 11.14
CA TRP A 72 -4.63 34.52 12.57
C TRP A 72 -5.69 33.55 13.15
N LEU A 73 -6.80 33.34 12.43
CA LEU A 73 -7.84 32.37 12.74
C LEU A 73 -7.29 30.94 12.86
N TYR A 74 -6.46 30.51 11.90
CA TYR A 74 -5.87 29.18 11.93
C TYR A 74 -4.89 28.97 13.09
N VAL A 75 -4.20 30.02 13.53
CA VAL A 75 -3.32 29.96 14.71
C VAL A 75 -4.12 29.75 16.00
N ILE A 76 -5.30 30.37 16.12
CA ILE A 76 -6.19 30.17 17.28
C ILE A 76 -6.72 28.73 17.28
N ALA A 77 -7.19 28.24 16.13
CA ALA A 77 -7.66 26.86 15.97
C ALA A 77 -6.59 25.82 16.32
N ASP A 78 -5.38 25.98 15.77
CA ASP A 78 -4.26 25.06 16.02
C ASP A 78 -3.86 25.00 17.50
N ARG A 79 -3.85 26.15 18.19
CA ARG A 79 -3.55 26.22 19.63
C ARG A 79 -4.60 25.48 20.46
N LEU A 80 -5.88 25.57 20.09
CA LEU A 80 -6.96 24.85 20.77
C LEU A 80 -6.85 23.34 20.56
N CYS A 81 -6.55 22.89 19.34
CA CYS A 81 -6.27 21.47 19.06
C CYS A 81 -5.11 20.94 19.90
N ILE A 82 -3.99 21.68 19.97
CA ILE A 82 -2.82 21.28 20.78
C ILE A 82 -3.16 21.26 22.27
N ALA A 83 -3.93 22.24 22.76
CA ALA A 83 -4.37 22.30 24.15
C ALA A 83 -5.27 21.11 24.52
N TRP A 84 -6.17 20.72 23.61
CA TRP A 84 -7.02 19.54 23.77
C TRP A 84 -6.19 18.25 23.77
N LEU A 85 -5.31 18.06 22.78
CA LEU A 85 -4.41 16.89 22.69
C LEU A 85 -3.56 16.74 23.95
N ARG A 86 -3.02 17.83 24.50
CA ARG A 86 -2.23 17.81 25.75
C ARG A 86 -3.04 17.43 26.99
N ARG A 87 -4.33 17.74 27.03
CA ARG A 87 -5.24 17.37 28.12
C ARG A 87 -5.71 15.91 28.02
N ASN A 88 -5.99 15.42 26.81
CA ASN A 88 -6.54 14.09 26.58
C ASN A 88 -5.50 12.97 26.36
N HIS A 89 -4.23 13.28 26.08
CA HIS A 89 -3.15 12.27 26.02
C HIS A 89 -2.84 11.56 27.37
N ARG A 90 -3.52 11.93 28.46
CA ARG A 90 -3.35 11.34 29.80
C ARG A 90 -4.40 10.29 30.18
N HIS A 91 -5.40 10.01 29.34
CA HIS A 91 -6.39 8.96 29.57
C HIS A 91 -6.88 8.42 28.22
N THR A 92 -6.53 7.18 27.89
CA THR A 92 -7.12 6.46 26.76
C THR A 92 -7.53 5.07 27.20
N GLU A 93 -8.83 4.81 27.14
CA GLU A 93 -9.39 3.49 26.86
C GLU A 93 -10.30 3.62 25.61
N PRO A 94 -10.43 2.58 24.77
CA PRO A 94 -11.21 2.64 23.53
C PRO A 94 -12.68 2.26 23.76
N LEU A 95 -13.58 2.83 22.95
CA LEU A 95 -14.95 2.35 22.81
C LEU A 95 -15.33 2.08 21.36
N GLN A 96 -16.20 1.09 21.19
CA GLN A 96 -16.60 0.38 19.97
C GLN A 96 -17.58 1.13 19.06
N ASP A 97 -17.52 0.75 17.78
CA ASP A 97 -18.51 0.66 16.69
C ASP A 97 -19.64 1.71 16.54
N ALA A 98 -19.71 2.29 15.34
CA ALA A 98 -20.97 2.65 14.68
C ALA A 98 -20.85 2.60 13.15
N ASP A 99 -21.82 1.94 12.52
CA ASP A 99 -22.05 1.77 11.08
C ASP A 99 -22.85 2.97 10.53
N ILE A 100 -22.43 3.61 9.43
CA ILE A 100 -23.18 4.69 8.75
C ILE A 100 -23.02 4.57 7.22
N SER A 101 -24.16 4.54 6.52
CA SER A 101 -24.31 4.17 5.11
C SER A 101 -24.39 5.33 4.10
N GLU A 102 -23.96 5.00 2.87
CA GLU A 102 -24.42 5.36 1.50
C GLU A 102 -24.64 6.81 1.01
N ILE A 103 -24.53 7.88 1.81
CA ILE A 103 -24.70 9.27 1.30
C ILE A 103 -23.35 10.00 1.01
N GLU A 104 -22.19 9.41 1.33
CA GLU A 104 -20.90 10.12 1.33
C GLU A 104 -20.06 10.09 0.02
N ILE A 105 -20.41 9.27 -0.98
CA ILE A 105 -19.52 8.99 -2.13
C ILE A 105 -19.28 10.23 -3.03
N GLU A 106 -20.29 11.10 -3.22
CA GLU A 106 -20.22 12.22 -4.18
C GLU A 106 -19.50 13.47 -3.61
N VAL A 107 -19.52 13.64 -2.29
CA VAL A 107 -18.88 14.77 -1.59
C VAL A 107 -17.40 14.47 -1.34
N TYR A 108 -17.05 13.21 -1.10
CA TYR A 108 -15.67 12.74 -0.93
C TYR A 108 -14.86 12.83 -2.23
N SER A 109 -15.47 12.45 -3.36
CA SER A 109 -14.85 12.52 -4.69
C SER A 109 -14.42 13.95 -5.09
N ARG A 110 -15.22 14.97 -4.71
CA ARG A 110 -14.95 16.38 -5.02
C ARG A 110 -13.85 17.00 -4.14
N TYR A 111 -13.68 16.48 -2.93
CA TYR A 111 -12.65 16.89 -1.98
C TYR A 111 -11.27 16.36 -2.38
N ILE A 112 -11.21 15.13 -2.88
CA ILE A 112 -9.99 14.47 -3.36
C ILE A 112 -9.38 15.20 -4.57
N ALA A 113 -10.19 15.58 -5.57
CA ALA A 113 -9.71 16.32 -6.74
C ALA A 113 -9.02 17.66 -6.37
N THR A 114 -9.59 18.39 -5.42
CA THR A 114 -9.03 19.68 -4.95
C THR A 114 -7.80 19.56 -4.05
N GLU A 115 -7.56 18.40 -3.45
CA GLU A 115 -6.40 18.17 -2.58
C GLU A 115 -5.18 17.71 -3.40
N TYR A 116 -5.37 16.88 -4.44
CA TYR A 116 -4.33 16.48 -5.39
C TYR A 116 -3.74 17.67 -6.17
N GLU A 117 -4.59 18.62 -6.60
CA GLU A 117 -4.12 19.83 -7.29
C GLU A 117 -3.20 20.71 -6.41
N LYS A 118 -3.38 20.69 -5.08
CA LYS A 118 -2.59 21.52 -4.15
C LYS A 118 -1.22 20.93 -3.83
N THR A 119 -1.15 19.64 -3.48
CA THR A 119 0.11 18.95 -3.17
C THR A 119 1.02 18.89 -4.39
N PHE A 120 0.45 18.66 -5.58
CA PHE A 120 1.20 18.69 -6.83
C PHE A 120 1.73 20.11 -7.16
N ALA A 121 0.93 21.15 -6.90
CA ALA A 121 1.35 22.54 -7.11
C ALA A 121 2.48 22.97 -6.14
N GLU A 122 2.50 22.45 -4.92
CA GLU A 122 3.55 22.72 -3.92
C GLU A 122 4.85 21.98 -4.26
N ALA A 123 4.78 20.69 -4.61
CA ALA A 123 5.94 19.92 -5.07
C ALA A 123 6.56 20.48 -6.37
N ARG A 124 5.70 20.96 -7.30
CA ARG A 124 6.13 21.62 -8.52
C ARG A 124 6.86 22.95 -8.25
N ARG A 125 6.43 23.73 -7.25
CA ARG A 125 7.12 24.98 -6.88
C ARG A 125 8.51 24.71 -6.31
N ASP A 126 8.64 23.76 -5.40
CA ASP A 126 9.93 23.42 -4.78
C ASP A 126 10.95 22.92 -5.81
N LEU A 127 10.50 22.13 -6.79
CA LEU A 127 11.36 21.72 -7.91
C LEU A 127 11.77 22.89 -8.80
N VAL A 128 10.83 23.77 -9.17
CA VAL A 128 11.11 24.95 -10.01
C VAL A 128 12.13 25.86 -9.33
N GLU A 129 12.03 26.05 -8.01
CA GLU A 129 13.02 26.82 -7.24
C GLU A 129 14.41 26.16 -7.27
N LYS A 130 14.50 24.84 -7.07
CA LYS A 130 15.75 24.08 -7.14
C LYS A 130 16.39 24.12 -8.53
N LEU A 131 15.60 24.05 -9.60
CA LEU A 131 16.06 24.12 -10.99
C LEU A 131 16.54 25.53 -11.36
N LEU A 132 15.80 26.58 -10.96
CA LEU A 132 16.20 27.96 -11.20
C LEU A 132 17.49 28.32 -10.46
N ALA A 133 17.74 27.73 -9.29
CA ALA A 133 18.98 27.92 -8.54
C ALA A 133 20.23 27.36 -9.26
N LYS A 134 20.08 26.46 -10.25
CA LYS A 134 21.21 25.93 -11.05
C LYS A 134 21.61 26.84 -12.23
N LEU A 135 20.83 27.89 -12.51
CA LEU A 135 21.12 28.83 -13.58
C LEU A 135 21.96 30.01 -13.09
N ARG A 136 22.87 30.50 -13.95
CA ARG A 136 23.54 31.78 -13.73
C ARG A 136 22.49 32.90 -13.68
N GLU A 137 22.72 33.90 -12.84
CA GLU A 137 21.75 34.97 -12.54
C GLU A 137 21.14 35.60 -13.79
N THR A 138 21.97 35.96 -14.78
CA THR A 138 21.50 36.57 -16.04
C THR A 138 20.63 35.66 -16.91
N ASN A 139 20.76 34.33 -16.78
CA ASN A 139 19.96 33.34 -17.52
C ASN A 139 18.66 33.02 -16.76
N ARG A 140 18.73 32.98 -15.43
CA ARG A 140 17.60 32.80 -14.52
C ARG A 140 16.57 33.91 -14.70
N THR A 141 17.02 35.18 -14.70
CA THR A 141 16.14 36.35 -14.83
C THR A 141 15.30 36.31 -16.11
N VAL A 142 15.88 35.92 -17.25
CA VAL A 142 15.13 35.90 -18.53
C VAL A 142 14.14 34.74 -18.59
N ILE A 143 14.43 33.58 -18.00
CA ILE A 143 13.45 32.48 -17.89
C ILE A 143 12.30 32.85 -16.97
N THR A 144 12.57 33.49 -15.82
CA THR A 144 11.55 33.93 -14.87
C THR A 144 10.61 34.95 -15.52
N LEU A 145 11.15 36.01 -16.14
CA LEU A 145 10.33 37.04 -16.77
C LEU A 145 9.48 36.51 -17.93
N HIS A 146 10.00 35.57 -18.72
CA HIS A 146 9.27 35.02 -19.85
C HIS A 146 8.20 34.00 -19.46
N TYR A 147 8.54 33.04 -18.58
CA TYR A 147 7.69 31.88 -18.30
C TYR A 147 6.86 32.01 -17.02
N LEU A 148 7.32 32.79 -16.04
CA LEU A 148 6.59 33.00 -14.78
C LEU A 148 5.81 34.31 -14.79
N GLU A 149 6.34 35.36 -15.41
CA GLU A 149 5.71 36.68 -15.50
C GLU A 149 5.05 36.96 -16.87
N GLY A 150 5.23 36.06 -17.86
CA GLY A 150 4.56 36.14 -19.17
C GLY A 150 5.02 37.27 -20.10
N MET A 151 6.18 37.90 -19.83
CA MET A 151 6.68 39.02 -20.63
C MET A 151 7.12 38.60 -22.04
N THR A 152 6.90 39.49 -23.01
CA THR A 152 7.36 39.34 -24.40
C THR A 152 8.85 39.64 -24.55
N TYR A 153 9.45 39.19 -25.66
CA TYR A 153 10.89 39.42 -25.90
C TYR A 153 11.26 40.91 -26.00
N THR A 154 10.34 41.73 -26.49
CA THR A 154 10.48 43.19 -26.62
C THR A 154 10.46 43.87 -25.26
N GLU A 155 9.47 43.54 -24.42
CA GLU A 155 9.33 44.07 -23.05
C GLU A 155 10.51 43.68 -22.16
N MET A 156 11.00 42.44 -22.26
CA MET A 156 12.19 42.00 -21.54
C MET A 156 13.47 42.71 -22.00
N GLY A 157 13.58 43.04 -23.29
CA GLY A 157 14.71 43.78 -23.84
C GLY A 157 14.76 45.21 -23.29
N GLU A 158 13.62 45.89 -23.23
CA GLU A 158 13.47 47.21 -22.63
C GLU A 158 13.72 47.19 -21.12
N PHE A 159 13.13 46.23 -20.41
CA PHE A 159 13.25 46.08 -18.95
C PHE A 159 14.68 45.77 -18.49
N LEU A 160 15.43 44.97 -19.26
CA LEU A 160 16.80 44.57 -18.93
C LEU A 160 17.89 45.40 -19.62
N GLY A 161 17.51 46.37 -20.46
CA GLY A 161 18.45 47.23 -21.22
C GLY A 161 19.32 46.48 -22.21
N VAL A 162 18.82 45.39 -22.81
CA VAL A 162 19.57 44.53 -23.76
C VAL A 162 18.77 44.23 -25.03
N SER A 163 19.44 43.92 -26.13
CA SER A 163 18.76 43.60 -27.39
C SER A 163 17.92 42.32 -27.33
N GLU A 164 16.85 42.25 -28.12
CA GLU A 164 15.99 41.06 -28.24
C GLU A 164 16.79 39.80 -28.61
N ASN A 165 17.84 39.95 -29.43
CA ASN A 165 18.77 38.86 -29.77
C ASN A 165 19.55 38.34 -28.56
N THR A 166 19.88 39.23 -27.61
CA THR A 166 20.52 38.86 -26.34
C THR A 166 19.55 38.09 -25.45
N ILE A 167 18.28 38.49 -25.40
CA ILE A 167 17.19 37.77 -24.71
C ILE A 167 17.01 36.36 -25.28
N LYS A 168 16.88 36.22 -26.61
CA LYS A 168 16.78 34.92 -27.30
C LYS A 168 17.97 34.01 -27.01
N SER A 169 19.19 34.56 -27.04
CA SER A 169 20.42 33.83 -26.73
C SER A 169 20.50 33.37 -25.26
N ARG A 170 20.07 34.21 -24.31
CA ARG A 170 20.02 33.86 -22.88
C ARG A 170 18.97 32.80 -22.61
N LEU A 171 17.77 32.91 -23.19
CA LEU A 171 16.72 31.87 -23.11
C LEU A 171 17.20 30.52 -23.67
N ARG A 172 17.85 30.51 -24.83
CA ARG A 172 18.39 29.29 -25.43
C ARG A 172 19.41 28.61 -24.52
N ARG A 173 20.35 29.38 -23.96
CA ARG A 173 21.37 28.86 -23.03
C ARG A 173 20.75 28.36 -21.73
N ALA A 174 19.77 29.09 -21.18
CA ALA A 174 19.06 28.71 -19.98
C ALA A 174 18.29 27.38 -20.16
N ARG A 175 17.54 27.22 -21.27
CA ARG A 175 16.87 25.97 -21.63
C ARG A 175 17.85 24.80 -21.78
N GLN A 176 18.97 25.02 -22.48
CA GLN A 176 19.98 23.98 -22.68
C GLN A 176 20.66 23.54 -21.38
N GLN A 177 20.84 24.47 -20.43
CA GLN A 177 21.42 24.18 -19.12
C GLN A 177 20.42 23.45 -18.22
N LEU A 178 19.13 23.83 -18.24
CA LEU A 178 18.07 23.10 -17.53
C LEU A 178 17.89 21.67 -18.07
N LYS A 179 18.06 21.45 -19.38
CA LYS A 179 17.98 20.11 -20.00
C LYS A 179 18.99 19.11 -19.42
N LYS A 180 20.12 19.58 -18.88
CA LYS A 180 21.10 18.70 -18.20
C LYS A 180 20.64 18.18 -16.84
N TYR A 181 19.64 18.83 -16.24
CA TYR A 181 19.04 18.46 -14.96
C TYR A 181 17.68 17.79 -15.13
N ALA A 182 17.36 17.31 -16.34
CA ALA A 182 16.11 16.63 -16.64
C ALA A 182 15.87 15.39 -15.76
N PHE A 183 16.92 14.70 -15.32
CA PHE A 183 16.84 13.56 -14.39
C PHE A 183 16.40 13.94 -12.96
N MET A 184 16.43 15.24 -12.60
CA MET A 184 15.96 15.72 -11.29
C MET A 184 14.45 16.02 -11.28
N ILE A 185 13.80 15.90 -12.44
CA ILE A 185 12.38 16.14 -12.60
C ILE A 185 11.64 14.87 -12.13
N PRO A 186 10.80 14.93 -11.08
CA PRO A 186 9.89 13.84 -10.76
C PRO A 186 9.01 13.56 -11.98
N GLU A 187 8.76 12.29 -12.31
CA GLU A 187 8.02 11.82 -13.50
C GLU A 187 6.72 12.62 -13.79
N ALA A 188 6.09 13.15 -12.74
CA ALA A 188 5.04 14.17 -12.72
C ALA A 188 5.20 15.39 -13.68
N LEU A 189 6.41 15.83 -14.03
CA LEU A 189 6.63 17.09 -14.77
C LEU A 189 6.98 16.94 -16.24
N ASP A 190 7.37 15.74 -16.70
CA ASP A 190 7.48 15.43 -18.14
C ASP A 190 6.09 15.36 -18.82
N ILE A 191 5.05 15.08 -18.03
CA ILE A 191 3.61 15.14 -18.37
C ILE A 191 3.24 16.49 -19.05
N THR A 192 3.86 17.60 -18.63
CA THR A 192 3.47 18.94 -19.10
C THR A 192 3.93 19.24 -20.54
N ILE A 193 5.04 18.65 -20.98
CA ILE A 193 5.60 18.88 -22.33
C ILE A 193 4.90 17.98 -23.37
N VAL A 194 4.47 16.78 -22.96
CA VAL A 194 3.74 15.84 -23.82
C VAL A 194 2.25 16.20 -23.92
N SER A 195 1.64 16.68 -22.82
CA SER A 195 0.29 17.27 -22.78
C SER A 195 0.09 18.35 -23.85
N GLY A 196 1.08 19.25 -24.01
CA GLY A 196 1.04 20.30 -25.04
C GLY A 196 1.11 19.78 -26.48
N TYR A 197 1.79 18.65 -26.71
CA TYR A 197 1.89 18.01 -28.03
C TYR A 197 0.59 17.28 -28.43
N ARG A 198 -0.18 16.77 -27.47
CA ARG A 198 -1.45 16.07 -27.72
C ARG A 198 -2.69 16.98 -27.74
N SER A 199 -2.67 18.14 -27.07
CA SER A 199 -3.66 19.20 -27.31
C SER A 199 -3.68 19.62 -28.80
N GLN A 200 -2.52 19.54 -29.47
CA GLN A 200 -2.40 19.80 -30.91
C GLN A 200 -2.91 18.65 -31.81
N LYS A 201 -2.90 17.40 -31.35
CA LYS A 201 -3.45 16.24 -32.09
C LYS A 201 -4.97 16.09 -31.90
N ARG A 202 -5.52 16.41 -30.72
CA ARG A 202 -6.98 16.42 -30.45
C ARG A 202 -7.74 17.47 -31.29
N LEU A 203 -7.09 18.59 -31.62
CA LEU A 203 -7.64 19.59 -32.54
C LEU A 203 -7.82 19.05 -33.98
N ASN A 204 -7.19 17.92 -34.33
CA ASN A 204 -7.22 17.35 -35.68
C ASN A 204 -8.22 16.18 -35.84
N GLY A 205 -9.00 15.82 -34.81
CA GLY A 205 -10.20 15.00 -34.96
C GLY A 205 -10.01 13.54 -35.38
N ASP A 206 -8.91 12.89 -35.01
CA ASP A 206 -8.58 11.53 -35.46
C ASP A 206 -8.46 10.55 -34.26
N PHE A 207 -9.16 9.42 -34.41
CA PHE A 207 -9.16 8.16 -33.64
C PHE A 207 -10.09 7.97 -32.44
N GLY A 208 -10.85 6.87 -32.49
CA GLY A 208 -11.41 6.21 -31.31
C GLY A 208 -10.93 4.76 -31.24
N MET A 209 -10.28 4.36 -30.15
CA MET A 209 -9.78 2.99 -29.95
C MET A 209 -10.91 1.96 -30.08
N LYS A 210 -10.65 0.83 -30.74
CA LYS A 210 -11.59 -0.30 -30.88
C LYS A 210 -10.89 -1.64 -30.72
N LEU A 211 -11.28 -2.39 -29.70
CA LEU A 211 -10.69 -3.69 -29.33
C LEU A 211 -11.78 -4.75 -29.18
N THR A 212 -11.43 -6.01 -29.45
CA THR A 212 -12.30 -7.17 -29.23
C THR A 212 -11.55 -8.24 -28.44
N PHE A 213 -12.14 -8.75 -27.37
CA PHE A 213 -11.55 -9.78 -26.50
C PHE A 213 -12.45 -11.02 -26.39
N GLN A 214 -11.84 -12.16 -26.09
CA GLN A 214 -12.57 -13.27 -25.47
C GLN A 214 -12.88 -12.92 -24.01
N ARG A 215 -14.09 -13.24 -23.54
CA ARG A 215 -14.55 -12.83 -22.21
C ARG A 215 -13.67 -13.38 -21.08
N ASP A 216 -13.30 -14.66 -21.13
CA ASP A 216 -12.50 -15.32 -20.09
C ASP A 216 -11.06 -14.80 -20.03
N GLU A 217 -10.47 -14.47 -21.18
CA GLU A 217 -9.12 -13.89 -21.27
C GLU A 217 -9.07 -12.47 -20.67
N LEU A 218 -10.06 -11.63 -21.01
CA LEU A 218 -10.17 -10.29 -20.42
C LEU A 218 -10.47 -10.38 -18.92
N LEU A 219 -11.39 -11.26 -18.50
CA LEU A 219 -11.77 -11.40 -17.10
C LEU A 219 -10.60 -11.86 -16.23
N SER A 220 -9.87 -12.89 -16.65
CA SER A 220 -8.71 -13.41 -15.91
C SER A 220 -7.62 -12.33 -15.75
N SER A 221 -7.37 -11.56 -16.82
CA SER A 221 -6.44 -10.43 -16.79
C SER A 221 -6.90 -9.35 -15.80
N LEU A 222 -8.19 -8.97 -15.82
CA LEU A 222 -8.73 -7.96 -14.89
C LEU A 222 -8.73 -8.41 -13.43
N GLN A 223 -8.99 -9.69 -13.16
CA GLN A 223 -8.94 -10.26 -11.80
C GLN A 223 -7.52 -10.19 -11.22
N MET A 224 -6.51 -10.47 -12.05
CA MET A 224 -5.10 -10.36 -11.65
C MET A 224 -4.70 -8.91 -11.34
N LEU A 225 -5.03 -7.98 -12.24
CA LEU A 225 -4.68 -6.56 -12.13
C LEU A 225 -5.31 -5.89 -10.90
N GLN A 226 -6.50 -6.30 -10.49
CA GLN A 226 -7.16 -5.77 -9.29
C GLN A 226 -6.54 -6.20 -7.97
N GLY A 227 -5.92 -7.38 -7.93
CA GLY A 227 -5.17 -7.82 -6.75
C GLY A 227 -4.09 -6.81 -6.35
N VAL A 228 -3.54 -6.11 -7.36
CA VAL A 228 -2.55 -5.05 -7.21
C VAL A 228 -3.21 -3.70 -6.94
N ALA A 229 -4.25 -3.35 -7.72
CA ALA A 229 -4.92 -2.05 -7.66
C ALA A 229 -5.80 -1.81 -6.40
N SER A 230 -6.06 -2.85 -5.59
CA SER A 230 -6.87 -2.72 -4.37
C SER A 230 -6.05 -2.08 -3.23
N GLY A 231 -6.21 -0.77 -3.06
CA GLY A 231 -5.71 -0.04 -1.90
C GLY A 231 -6.76 -0.06 -0.77
N GLN A 232 -6.46 -0.73 0.35
CA GLN A 232 -7.12 -0.47 1.64
C GLN A 232 -6.45 0.68 2.40
N ASP A 233 -5.43 1.32 1.83
CA ASP A 233 -4.76 2.44 2.44
C ASP A 233 -5.50 3.74 2.12
N THR A 234 -5.52 4.65 3.09
CA THR A 234 -6.36 5.84 3.26
C THR A 234 -6.32 6.92 2.15
N ALA A 235 -5.80 6.62 0.97
CA ALA A 235 -5.86 7.47 -0.22
C ALA A 235 -6.62 6.74 -1.35
N PRO A 236 -7.71 7.29 -1.90
CA PRO A 236 -8.39 6.73 -3.05
C PRO A 236 -7.56 7.07 -4.30
N MET A 237 -6.55 6.27 -4.59
CA MET A 237 -6.18 6.05 -5.99
C MET A 237 -7.25 5.11 -6.54
N PRO A 238 -8.07 5.53 -7.53
CA PRO A 238 -9.04 4.63 -8.10
C PRO A 238 -8.28 3.43 -8.68
N SER A 239 -8.75 2.22 -8.36
CA SER A 239 -8.19 0.97 -8.88
C SER A 239 -8.44 0.94 -10.39
N ASN A 240 -7.56 1.60 -11.14
CA ASN A 240 -7.70 1.77 -12.58
C ASN A 240 -6.92 0.71 -13.33
N VAL A 241 -7.40 0.41 -14.53
CA VAL A 241 -6.67 -0.36 -15.52
C VAL A 241 -6.46 0.51 -16.74
N LEU A 242 -5.20 0.65 -17.14
CA LEU A 242 -4.82 1.18 -18.44
C LEU A 242 -4.86 0.02 -19.44
N ILE A 243 -5.51 0.23 -20.59
CA ILE A 243 -5.44 -0.69 -21.72
C ILE A 243 -4.77 0.06 -22.87
N HIS A 244 -3.59 -0.41 -23.27
CA HIS A 244 -2.79 0.15 -24.34
C HIS A 244 -2.74 -0.85 -25.50
N ALA A 245 -3.11 -0.40 -26.70
CA ALA A 245 -3.11 -1.21 -27.91
C ALA A 245 -2.31 -0.51 -29.01
N GLU A 246 -1.19 -1.12 -29.41
CA GLU A 246 -0.30 -0.65 -30.47
C GLU A 246 0.20 -1.84 -31.30
N GLY A 247 0.17 -1.71 -32.63
CA GLY A 247 0.58 -2.75 -33.55
C GLY A 247 -0.26 -4.02 -33.41
N SER A 248 0.36 -5.09 -32.93
CA SER A 248 -0.28 -6.40 -32.67
C SER A 248 -0.37 -6.75 -31.19
N THR A 249 -0.10 -5.79 -30.30
CA THR A 249 0.03 -6.03 -28.86
C THR A 249 -1.00 -5.23 -28.09
N ILE A 250 -1.71 -5.90 -27.19
CA ILE A 250 -2.59 -5.28 -26.20
C ILE A 250 -1.96 -5.52 -24.83
N GLU A 251 -1.70 -4.45 -24.10
CA GLU A 251 -1.15 -4.48 -22.75
C GLU A 251 -2.12 -3.83 -21.77
N CYS A 252 -2.40 -4.55 -20.68
CA CYS A 252 -3.16 -4.03 -19.57
C CYS A 252 -2.21 -3.75 -18.39
N MET A 253 -2.35 -2.58 -17.77
CA MET A 253 -1.49 -2.15 -16.67
C MET A 253 -2.32 -1.70 -15.46
N ALA A 254 -1.87 -2.05 -14.27
CA ALA A 254 -2.43 -1.61 -13.00
C ALA A 254 -1.31 -1.43 -11.97
N ALA A 255 -1.37 -0.39 -11.15
CA ALA A 255 -0.32 -0.04 -10.20
C ALA A 255 -0.89 0.80 -9.06
N ASP A 256 -0.20 0.75 -7.94
CA ASP A 256 -0.34 1.68 -6.84
C ASP A 256 1.05 2.21 -6.41
N THR A 257 1.16 2.71 -5.18
CA THR A 257 2.43 3.25 -4.67
C THR A 257 3.49 2.20 -4.35
N GLU A 258 3.12 0.92 -4.26
CA GLU A 258 4.00 -0.16 -3.82
C GLU A 258 4.27 -1.19 -4.94
N ILE A 259 3.28 -1.49 -5.77
CA ILE A 259 3.32 -2.56 -6.76
C ILE A 259 2.74 -2.07 -8.08
N GLY A 260 3.35 -2.47 -9.19
CA GLY A 260 2.82 -2.31 -10.54
C GLY A 260 2.84 -3.64 -11.29
N ILE A 261 1.86 -3.85 -12.15
CA ILE A 261 1.74 -5.01 -13.01
C ILE A 261 1.43 -4.56 -14.44
N ARG A 262 2.15 -5.15 -15.39
CA ARG A 262 1.92 -5.05 -16.84
C ARG A 262 1.69 -6.45 -17.37
N ARG A 263 0.62 -6.65 -18.12
CA ARG A 263 0.27 -7.96 -18.70
C ARG A 263 -0.15 -7.80 -20.15
N ARG A 264 0.37 -8.66 -21.02
CA ARG A 264 -0.10 -8.84 -22.39
C ARG A 264 -1.39 -9.65 -22.39
N VAL A 265 -2.39 -9.16 -23.09
CA VAL A 265 -3.73 -9.77 -23.17
C VAL A 265 -4.03 -10.11 -24.63
N GLU A 266 -4.56 -11.30 -24.87
CA GLU A 266 -4.93 -11.71 -26.22
C GLU A 266 -6.25 -11.05 -26.66
N GLY A 267 -6.23 -10.42 -27.84
CA GLY A 267 -7.39 -9.74 -28.41
C GLY A 267 -7.13 -9.23 -29.82
N THR A 268 -8.19 -8.76 -30.49
CA THR A 268 -8.12 -8.18 -31.83
C THR A 268 -8.13 -6.65 -31.74
N ILE A 269 -7.16 -6.01 -32.38
CA ILE A 269 -7.08 -4.56 -32.51
C ILE A 269 -7.73 -4.15 -33.84
N LYS A 270 -8.81 -3.36 -33.78
CA LYS A 270 -9.43 -2.74 -34.98
C LYS A 270 -8.94 -1.31 -35.15
N GLU A 271 -8.87 -0.56 -34.05
CA GLU A 271 -8.31 0.78 -34.00
C GLU A 271 -7.42 0.86 -32.75
N GLU A 272 -6.15 1.24 -32.95
CA GLU A 272 -5.16 1.43 -31.89
C GLU A 272 -5.56 2.58 -30.95
N GLY A 273 -4.99 2.57 -29.75
CA GLY A 273 -5.25 3.63 -28.79
C GLY A 273 -4.89 3.25 -27.37
N THR A 274 -5.29 4.10 -26.44
CA THR A 274 -5.07 3.91 -25.02
C THR A 274 -6.32 4.39 -24.30
N ILE A 275 -6.80 3.61 -23.34
CA ILE A 275 -7.92 3.98 -22.48
C ILE A 275 -7.61 3.67 -21.03
N THR A 276 -8.14 4.48 -20.12
CA THR A 276 -8.06 4.23 -18.67
C THR A 276 -9.47 4.04 -18.11
N LEU A 277 -9.70 2.90 -17.46
CA LEU A 277 -11.02 2.51 -16.95
C LEU A 277 -10.96 2.10 -15.47
N PRO A 278 -12.04 2.32 -14.69
CA PRO A 278 -12.16 1.74 -13.36
C PRO A 278 -12.14 0.21 -13.45
N ALA A 279 -11.08 -0.43 -12.92
CA ALA A 279 -10.86 -1.86 -13.08
C ALA A 279 -11.99 -2.68 -12.46
N GLN A 280 -12.48 -2.26 -11.28
CA GLN A 280 -13.58 -2.90 -10.55
C GLN A 280 -14.84 -2.98 -11.40
N THR A 281 -15.28 -1.83 -11.92
CA THR A 281 -16.48 -1.71 -12.75
C THR A 281 -16.35 -2.55 -14.03
N LEU A 282 -15.20 -2.45 -14.71
CA LEU A 282 -14.97 -3.22 -15.94
C LEU A 282 -15.03 -4.73 -15.69
N ARG A 283 -14.39 -5.23 -14.62
CA ARG A 283 -14.49 -6.66 -14.25
C ARG A 283 -15.92 -7.07 -13.97
N ASP A 284 -16.65 -6.30 -13.15
CA ASP A 284 -17.99 -6.70 -12.73
C ASP A 284 -18.94 -6.82 -13.94
N ILE A 285 -18.79 -5.91 -14.93
CA ILE A 285 -19.48 -5.98 -16.22
C ILE A 285 -19.09 -7.25 -16.99
N VAL A 286 -17.79 -7.48 -17.20
CA VAL A 286 -17.28 -8.65 -17.96
C VAL A 286 -17.64 -9.97 -17.26
N LYS A 287 -17.68 -9.99 -15.93
CA LYS A 287 -18.02 -11.15 -15.12
C LYS A 287 -19.49 -11.53 -15.27
N ALA A 288 -20.39 -10.55 -15.38
CA ALA A 288 -21.83 -10.75 -15.47
C ALA A 288 -22.30 -11.33 -16.81
N TRP A 289 -21.48 -11.24 -17.86
CA TRP A 289 -21.85 -11.67 -19.21
C TRP A 289 -21.51 -13.14 -19.53
N PRO A 290 -22.22 -13.75 -20.50
CA PRO A 290 -21.97 -15.14 -20.93
C PRO A 290 -20.55 -15.34 -21.48
N ALA A 291 -19.97 -16.51 -21.22
CA ALA A 291 -18.61 -16.85 -21.65
C ALA A 291 -18.46 -17.03 -23.16
N GLU A 292 -19.52 -17.41 -23.89
CA GLU A 292 -19.40 -17.74 -25.31
C GLU A 292 -19.35 -16.51 -26.24
N LYS A 293 -19.55 -15.31 -25.72
CA LYS A 293 -19.65 -14.08 -26.53
C LYS A 293 -18.41 -13.19 -26.36
N PRO A 294 -17.89 -12.60 -27.46
CA PRO A 294 -16.78 -11.66 -27.38
C PRO A 294 -17.21 -10.35 -26.72
N ILE A 295 -16.23 -9.66 -26.12
CA ILE A 295 -16.39 -8.32 -25.54
C ILE A 295 -15.73 -7.30 -26.47
N ASP A 296 -16.51 -6.34 -26.96
CA ASP A 296 -16.01 -5.21 -27.73
C ASP A 296 -15.86 -3.98 -26.83
N LEU A 297 -14.72 -3.29 -26.92
CA LEU A 297 -14.46 -1.99 -26.30
C LEU A 297 -14.27 -0.93 -27.39
N ALA A 298 -14.99 0.19 -27.31
CA ALA A 298 -14.87 1.29 -28.24
C ALA A 298 -14.93 2.65 -27.53
N THR A 299 -13.97 3.54 -27.78
CA THR A 299 -14.06 4.92 -27.27
C THR A 299 -15.06 5.74 -28.09
N THR A 300 -15.80 6.61 -27.43
CA THR A 300 -16.75 7.54 -28.04
C THR A 300 -16.25 8.98 -27.96
N THR A 301 -16.92 9.87 -28.70
CA THR A 301 -16.56 11.31 -28.75
C THR A 301 -16.90 12.09 -27.47
N ASP A 302 -17.57 11.48 -26.50
CA ASP A 302 -18.01 12.08 -25.23
C ASP A 302 -17.21 11.58 -24.00
N ASP A 303 -15.93 11.22 -24.20
CA ASP A 303 -15.01 10.71 -23.16
C ASP A 303 -15.60 9.48 -22.42
N ARG A 304 -16.26 8.58 -23.16
CA ARG A 304 -16.80 7.32 -22.66
C ARG A 304 -16.26 6.15 -23.45
N VAL A 305 -16.28 4.98 -22.83
CA VAL A 305 -16.01 3.70 -23.48
C VAL A 305 -17.29 2.90 -23.53
N GLU A 306 -17.71 2.55 -24.73
CA GLU A 306 -18.76 1.58 -25.02
C GLU A 306 -18.20 0.17 -24.87
N ILE A 307 -18.87 -0.63 -24.05
CA ILE A 307 -18.58 -2.03 -23.80
C ILE A 307 -19.77 -2.83 -24.31
N THR A 308 -19.55 -3.69 -25.31
CA THR A 308 -20.62 -4.44 -25.97
C THR A 308 -20.40 -5.95 -25.85
N CYS A 309 -21.47 -6.69 -25.58
CA CYS A 309 -21.49 -8.16 -25.61
C CYS A 309 -22.80 -8.64 -26.25
N GLY A 310 -22.74 -9.05 -27.51
CA GLY A 310 -23.96 -9.40 -28.27
C GLY A 310 -24.91 -8.21 -28.42
N ASN A 311 -26.04 -8.24 -27.69
CA ASN A 311 -27.07 -7.18 -27.73
C ASN A 311 -26.96 -6.22 -26.52
N ASP A 312 -26.11 -6.53 -25.55
CA ASP A 312 -25.97 -5.75 -24.34
C ASP A 312 -24.89 -4.67 -24.54
N LEU A 313 -25.19 -3.45 -24.09
CA LEU A 313 -24.32 -2.29 -24.22
C LEU A 313 -24.24 -1.55 -22.88
N TYR A 314 -23.04 -1.37 -22.37
CA TYR A 314 -22.75 -0.49 -21.23
C TYR A 314 -21.85 0.65 -21.71
N LYS A 315 -22.00 1.82 -21.09
CA LYS A 315 -21.08 2.94 -21.29
C LYS A 315 -20.48 3.31 -19.94
N ILE A 316 -19.16 3.34 -19.88
CA ILE A 316 -18.43 3.79 -18.69
C ILE A 316 -17.63 5.03 -19.04
N VAL A 317 -17.45 5.91 -18.06
CA VAL A 317 -16.66 7.14 -18.24
C VAL A 317 -15.20 6.74 -18.33
N GLU A 318 -14.54 7.20 -19.39
CA GLU A 318 -13.09 7.10 -19.49
C GLU A 318 -12.47 8.08 -18.50
N LEU A 319 -11.49 7.62 -17.73
CA LEU A 319 -10.74 8.51 -16.87
C LEU A 319 -9.68 9.22 -17.70
N ALA A 320 -9.38 10.48 -17.38
CA ALA A 320 -8.31 11.22 -18.04
C ALA A 320 -7.02 10.39 -18.04
N ASP A 321 -6.28 10.40 -19.16
CA ASP A 321 -5.00 9.68 -19.34
C ASP A 321 -4.16 9.75 -18.06
N GLU A 322 -4.24 8.71 -17.23
CA GLU A 322 -3.30 8.53 -16.14
C GLU A 322 -2.03 8.02 -16.83
N GLU A 323 -1.02 8.89 -16.98
CA GLU A 323 0.30 8.46 -17.44
C GLU A 323 0.85 7.46 -16.41
N PHE A 324 0.60 6.19 -16.68
CA PHE A 324 1.10 5.08 -15.88
C PHE A 324 2.63 5.12 -15.91
N PRO A 325 3.31 4.88 -14.77
CA PRO A 325 4.76 4.86 -14.73
C PRO A 325 5.27 3.83 -15.73
N GLN A 326 6.33 4.16 -16.47
CA GLN A 326 7.00 3.19 -17.33
C GLN A 326 7.59 2.10 -16.43
N LEU A 327 6.93 0.95 -16.36
CA LEU A 327 7.42 -0.18 -15.58
C LEU A 327 8.74 -0.65 -16.21
N PRO A 328 9.82 -0.74 -15.41
CA PRO A 328 11.11 -1.15 -15.93
C PRO A 328 11.00 -2.51 -16.62
N SER A 329 11.84 -2.72 -17.62
CA SER A 329 12.01 -4.04 -18.23
C SER A 329 13.00 -4.85 -17.41
N VAL A 330 12.77 -6.15 -17.36
CA VAL A 330 13.76 -7.12 -16.89
C VAL A 330 14.99 -7.03 -17.78
N ASP A 331 16.18 -7.04 -17.17
CA ASP A 331 17.47 -6.92 -17.85
C ASP A 331 17.98 -8.29 -18.36
N ASP A 332 18.98 -8.26 -19.25
CA ASP A 332 19.62 -9.47 -19.77
C ASP A 332 20.39 -10.26 -18.69
N GLY A 333 20.66 -9.63 -17.54
CA GLY A 333 21.31 -10.22 -16.37
C GLY A 333 20.35 -10.85 -15.35
N ALA A 334 19.06 -10.95 -15.68
CA ALA A 334 18.04 -11.45 -14.77
C ALA A 334 18.31 -12.89 -14.32
N LEU A 335 18.10 -13.14 -13.04
CA LEU A 335 18.06 -14.49 -12.49
C LEU A 335 16.83 -15.21 -13.05
N VAL A 336 17.00 -16.44 -13.51
CA VAL A 336 15.88 -17.31 -13.88
C VAL A 336 15.68 -18.31 -12.76
N ILE A 337 14.46 -18.39 -12.22
CA ILE A 337 14.06 -19.41 -11.27
C ILE A 337 12.92 -20.24 -11.85
N ASP A 338 12.90 -21.53 -11.50
CA ASP A 338 11.74 -22.38 -11.74
C ASP A 338 10.53 -21.83 -10.97
N GLY A 339 9.38 -21.78 -11.64
CA GLY A 339 8.16 -21.20 -11.08
C GLY A 339 7.58 -22.04 -9.94
N GLU A 340 7.76 -23.36 -9.96
CA GLU A 340 7.35 -24.25 -8.86
C GLU A 340 8.22 -23.99 -7.63
N THR A 341 9.54 -23.85 -7.81
CA THR A 341 10.45 -23.48 -6.72
C THR A 341 10.08 -22.13 -6.10
N LEU A 342 9.84 -21.09 -6.91
CA LEU A 342 9.42 -19.78 -6.41
C LEU A 342 8.10 -19.87 -5.62
N ARG A 343 7.08 -20.53 -6.17
CA ARG A 343 5.79 -20.70 -5.48
C ARG A 343 5.95 -21.49 -4.19
N SER A 344 6.78 -22.53 -4.19
CA SER A 344 7.01 -23.36 -3.01
C SER A 344 7.63 -22.56 -1.86
N VAL A 345 8.68 -21.78 -2.10
CA VAL A 345 9.32 -20.98 -1.04
C VAL A 345 8.43 -19.85 -0.53
N LEU A 346 7.63 -19.23 -1.40
CA LEU A 346 6.66 -18.20 -0.99
C LEU A 346 5.56 -18.83 -0.12
N HIS A 347 4.95 -19.93 -0.59
CA HIS A 347 3.88 -20.62 0.13
C HIS A 347 4.33 -21.08 1.53
N LYS A 348 5.54 -21.61 1.64
CA LYS A 348 6.12 -22.10 2.90
C LYS A 348 6.45 -21.00 3.91
N THR A 349 6.44 -19.73 3.51
CA THR A 349 6.94 -18.64 4.37
C THR A 349 5.94 -17.49 4.55
N GLU A 350 5.05 -17.23 3.58
CA GLU A 350 4.17 -16.05 3.60
C GLU A 350 3.21 -16.01 4.78
N PHE A 351 2.76 -17.18 5.26
CA PHE A 351 1.82 -17.29 6.38
C PHE A 351 2.41 -16.77 7.70
N ALA A 352 3.74 -16.83 7.84
CA ALA A 352 4.44 -16.40 9.04
C ALA A 352 4.69 -14.88 9.05
N ALA A 353 4.52 -14.17 7.94
CA ALA A 353 4.74 -12.73 7.87
C ALA A 353 3.66 -11.92 8.60
N SER A 354 4.06 -10.83 9.25
CA SER A 354 3.11 -9.95 9.95
C SER A 354 2.13 -9.29 8.97
N THR A 355 0.87 -9.15 9.37
CA THR A 355 -0.12 -8.35 8.64
C THR A 355 -0.22 -6.90 9.16
N GLU A 356 0.54 -6.54 10.19
CA GLU A 356 0.55 -5.19 10.76
C GLU A 356 1.30 -4.21 9.84
N LYS A 357 0.58 -3.21 9.32
CA LYS A 357 1.15 -2.22 8.38
C LYS A 357 1.81 -1.00 9.02
N VAL A 358 1.62 -0.77 10.32
CA VAL A 358 2.01 0.50 10.99
C VAL A 358 3.21 0.33 11.91
N ARG A 359 3.28 -0.81 12.60
CA ARG A 359 4.36 -1.12 13.54
C ARG A 359 5.19 -2.26 12.95
N ARG A 360 6.52 -2.14 13.04
CA ARG A 360 7.47 -3.16 12.55
C ARG A 360 7.21 -3.52 11.07
N THR A 361 7.15 -2.50 10.21
CA THR A 361 6.92 -2.67 8.76
C THR A 361 7.91 -3.62 8.09
N PHE A 362 9.12 -3.78 8.65
CA PHE A 362 10.11 -4.77 8.23
C PHE A 362 9.64 -6.23 8.38
N LEU A 363 8.61 -6.51 9.19
CA LEU A 363 7.97 -7.82 9.31
C LEU A 363 6.75 -8.00 8.39
N ASN A 364 6.26 -6.93 7.74
CA ASN A 364 5.14 -6.98 6.81
C ASN A 364 5.59 -7.39 5.39
N GLY A 365 6.35 -8.47 5.32
CA GLY A 365 6.94 -8.95 4.08
C GLY A 365 7.81 -10.18 4.31
N LEU A 366 8.33 -10.70 3.22
CA LEU A 366 9.29 -11.79 3.24
C LEU A 366 10.70 -11.25 3.06
N TYR A 367 11.61 -11.67 3.92
CA TYR A 367 13.03 -11.36 3.81
C TYR A 367 13.74 -12.43 2.98
N PHE A 368 14.36 -12.00 1.90
CA PHE A 368 15.21 -12.82 1.04
C PHE A 368 16.65 -12.60 1.45
N ASN A 369 17.19 -13.51 2.27
CA ASN A 369 18.57 -13.49 2.72
C ASN A 369 19.45 -14.21 1.69
N LEU A 370 20.37 -13.47 1.08
CA LEU A 370 21.20 -13.97 -0.01
C LEU A 370 22.53 -14.52 0.52
N PHE A 371 22.76 -15.82 0.34
CA PHE A 371 24.04 -16.46 0.61
C PHE A 371 24.74 -16.85 -0.70
N GLU A 372 26.02 -17.19 -0.63
CA GLU A 372 26.80 -17.62 -1.80
C GLU A 372 26.28 -18.94 -2.41
N ASP A 373 25.78 -19.83 -1.56
CA ASP A 373 25.38 -21.20 -1.87
C ASP A 373 23.86 -21.42 -1.88
N ARG A 374 23.07 -20.52 -1.30
CA ARG A 374 21.60 -20.63 -1.22
C ARG A 374 20.92 -19.27 -1.03
N THR A 375 19.60 -19.25 -1.08
CA THR A 375 18.77 -18.13 -0.64
C THR A 375 17.78 -18.61 0.40
N GLU A 376 17.69 -17.89 1.52
CA GLU A 376 16.70 -18.14 2.57
C GLU A 376 15.58 -17.12 2.47
N VAL A 377 14.35 -17.59 2.28
CA VAL A 377 13.14 -16.78 2.35
C VAL A 377 12.56 -16.91 3.75
N VAL A 378 12.29 -15.78 4.40
CA VAL A 378 11.92 -15.73 5.82
C VAL A 378 10.66 -14.91 6.03
N GLY A 379 9.64 -15.54 6.63
CA GLY A 379 8.45 -14.87 7.17
C GLY A 379 8.48 -14.84 8.70
N CYS A 380 8.08 -13.72 9.30
CA CYS A 380 8.02 -13.58 10.77
C CYS A 380 6.97 -12.54 11.20
N ASP A 381 6.25 -12.83 12.27
CA ASP A 381 5.27 -11.93 12.91
C ASP A 381 5.63 -11.59 14.37
N GLY A 382 6.77 -12.11 14.84
CA GLY A 382 7.26 -11.99 16.21
C GLY A 382 6.75 -13.08 17.17
N LYS A 383 5.87 -13.97 16.72
CA LYS A 383 5.39 -15.16 17.46
C LYS A 383 5.70 -16.47 16.74
N GLN A 384 5.83 -16.42 15.42
CA GLN A 384 6.30 -17.53 14.60
C GLN A 384 7.31 -17.04 13.57
N ILE A 385 8.16 -17.95 13.12
CA ILE A 385 9.11 -17.75 12.02
C ILE A 385 8.98 -18.95 11.09
N ALA A 386 8.96 -18.72 9.79
CA ALA A 386 9.09 -19.78 8.79
C ALA A 386 10.25 -19.42 7.85
N VAL A 387 11.11 -20.40 7.60
CA VAL A 387 12.28 -20.29 6.73
C VAL A 387 12.21 -21.38 5.68
N ALA A 388 12.32 -21.00 4.41
CA ALA A 388 12.46 -21.92 3.29
C ALA A 388 13.71 -21.58 2.47
N GLN A 389 14.41 -22.60 1.98
CA GLN A 389 15.63 -22.45 1.19
C GLN A 389 15.39 -22.81 -0.28
N CYS A 390 16.09 -22.09 -1.16
CA CYS A 390 16.22 -22.43 -2.57
C CYS A 390 17.64 -22.09 -3.09
N GLU A 391 17.86 -22.34 -4.37
CA GLU A 391 19.09 -22.01 -5.08
C GLU A 391 19.47 -20.52 -4.89
N PRO A 392 20.78 -20.19 -4.92
CA PRO A 392 21.25 -18.84 -4.64
C PRO A 392 20.78 -17.83 -5.69
N PHE A 393 20.09 -16.78 -5.24
CA PHE A 393 19.69 -15.65 -6.07
C PHE A 393 20.88 -14.73 -6.28
N ARG A 394 21.32 -14.60 -7.53
CA ARG A 394 22.43 -13.72 -7.92
C ARG A 394 21.90 -12.49 -8.64
N LEU A 395 21.40 -11.54 -7.88
CA LEU A 395 20.70 -10.35 -8.41
C LEU A 395 21.56 -9.08 -8.49
N SER A 396 22.70 -9.02 -7.78
CA SER A 396 23.62 -7.89 -7.75
C SER A 396 25.00 -8.29 -7.19
N GLU A 397 26.01 -7.40 -7.29
CA GLU A 397 27.29 -7.57 -6.60
C GLU A 397 27.16 -7.46 -5.06
N ASP A 398 26.12 -6.77 -4.58
CA ASP A 398 25.78 -6.70 -3.16
C ASP A 398 24.98 -7.96 -2.75
N ASN A 399 25.53 -8.74 -1.81
CA ASN A 399 24.87 -9.90 -1.19
C ASN A 399 23.94 -9.51 -0.03
N ASP A 400 23.58 -8.23 0.09
CA ASP A 400 22.66 -7.77 1.12
C ASP A 400 21.23 -8.22 0.77
N GLY A 401 20.63 -8.97 1.68
CA GLY A 401 19.25 -9.43 1.55
C GLY A 401 18.25 -8.28 1.41
N PHE A 402 17.01 -8.61 1.04
CA PHE A 402 15.98 -7.60 0.80
C PHE A 402 14.61 -8.06 1.28
N ILE A 403 13.74 -7.11 1.59
CA ILE A 403 12.39 -7.37 2.08
C ILE A 403 11.36 -7.05 0.99
N VAL A 404 10.61 -8.07 0.58
CA VAL A 404 9.50 -7.94 -0.37
C VAL A 404 8.19 -7.79 0.42
N PRO A 405 7.44 -6.68 0.27
CA PRO A 405 6.18 -6.47 0.99
C PRO A 405 5.19 -7.62 0.79
N LEU A 406 4.40 -7.95 1.80
CA LEU A 406 3.45 -9.07 1.73
C LEU A 406 2.41 -8.89 0.61
N LYS A 407 2.04 -7.64 0.31
CA LYS A 407 1.16 -7.33 -0.83
C LYS A 407 1.81 -7.75 -2.16
N ALA A 408 3.12 -7.54 -2.31
CA ALA A 408 3.88 -7.90 -3.50
C ALA A 408 4.02 -9.42 -3.62
N VAL A 409 4.30 -10.11 -2.51
CA VAL A 409 4.34 -11.58 -2.44
C VAL A 409 3.04 -12.18 -2.98
N LYS A 410 1.88 -11.73 -2.49
CA LYS A 410 0.57 -12.19 -2.97
C LYS A 410 0.32 -11.83 -4.45
N GLY A 411 0.85 -10.71 -4.90
CA GLY A 411 0.83 -10.33 -6.31
C GLY A 411 1.64 -11.30 -7.16
N ILE A 412 2.83 -11.69 -6.71
CA ILE A 412 3.75 -12.62 -7.39
C ILE A 412 3.07 -14.00 -7.50
N GLU A 413 2.59 -14.57 -6.39
CA GLU A 413 1.94 -15.88 -6.40
C GLU A 413 0.75 -15.94 -7.36
N ARG A 414 -0.09 -14.90 -7.37
CA ARG A 414 -1.25 -14.82 -8.28
C ARG A 414 -0.84 -14.62 -9.74
N THR A 415 0.19 -13.83 -9.99
CA THR A 415 0.61 -13.47 -11.36
C THR A 415 1.31 -14.63 -12.06
N PHE A 416 2.13 -15.38 -11.31
CA PHE A 416 2.98 -16.45 -11.83
C PHE A 416 2.54 -17.84 -11.36
N ALA A 417 1.25 -18.01 -11.06
CA ALA A 417 0.67 -19.28 -10.60
C ALA A 417 0.94 -20.44 -11.55
N ASP A 418 0.87 -20.19 -12.86
CA ASP A 418 1.04 -21.20 -13.92
C ASP A 418 2.37 -21.06 -14.70
N SER A 419 3.25 -20.14 -14.28
CA SER A 419 4.51 -19.89 -14.99
C SER A 419 5.50 -21.02 -14.69
N SER A 420 6.14 -21.56 -15.74
CA SER A 420 7.20 -22.56 -15.58
C SER A 420 8.53 -21.95 -15.16
N GLU A 421 8.82 -20.75 -15.64
CA GLU A 421 10.03 -19.99 -15.30
C GLU A 421 9.65 -18.54 -15.01
N VAL A 422 10.32 -17.95 -14.02
CA VAL A 422 10.17 -16.54 -13.66
C VAL A 422 11.53 -15.88 -13.68
N ARG A 423 11.64 -14.77 -14.40
CA ARG A 423 12.84 -13.92 -14.41
C ARG A 423 12.75 -12.88 -13.30
N ILE A 424 13.83 -12.72 -12.54
CA ILE A 424 13.91 -11.81 -11.41
C ILE A 424 15.06 -10.83 -11.66
N SER A 425 14.78 -9.54 -11.55
CA SER A 425 15.79 -8.47 -11.61
C SER A 425 15.59 -7.50 -10.45
N ARG A 426 16.70 -6.95 -9.94
CA ARG A 426 16.69 -5.89 -8.93
C ARG A 426 17.22 -4.60 -9.55
N VAL A 427 16.44 -3.53 -9.48
CA VAL A 427 16.83 -2.21 -10.00
C VAL A 427 16.62 -1.18 -8.90
N ALA A 428 17.70 -0.63 -8.37
CA ALA A 428 17.68 0.29 -7.24
C ALA A 428 16.87 -0.29 -6.04
N ASN A 429 15.80 0.38 -5.62
CA ASN A 429 14.92 -0.06 -4.52
C ASN A 429 13.67 -0.80 -5.00
N GLN A 430 13.73 -1.42 -6.18
CA GLN A 430 12.64 -2.18 -6.77
C GLN A 430 13.12 -3.58 -7.16
N ILE A 431 12.19 -4.53 -7.07
CA ILE A 431 12.35 -5.88 -7.59
C ILE A 431 11.30 -6.15 -8.66
N LEU A 432 11.72 -6.83 -9.71
CA LEU A 432 10.91 -7.17 -10.86
C LEU A 432 10.83 -8.68 -10.98
N PHE A 433 9.63 -9.17 -11.28
CA PHE A 433 9.35 -10.56 -11.63
C PHE A 433 8.68 -10.55 -13.00
N ALA A 434 9.10 -11.41 -13.93
CA ALA A 434 8.47 -11.49 -15.24
C ALA A 434 8.50 -12.88 -15.86
N ASP A 435 7.48 -13.17 -16.66
CA ASP A 435 7.45 -14.31 -17.57
C ASP A 435 7.23 -13.83 -19.03
N ALA A 436 6.67 -14.68 -19.89
CA ALA A 436 6.39 -14.31 -21.28
C ALA A 436 5.21 -13.33 -21.45
N ARG A 437 4.28 -13.28 -20.49
CA ARG A 437 3.02 -12.53 -20.58
C ARG A 437 2.93 -11.37 -19.59
N ALA A 438 3.58 -11.44 -18.44
CA ALA A 438 3.43 -10.47 -17.37
C ALA A 438 4.77 -9.98 -16.80
N THR A 439 4.78 -8.75 -16.30
CA THR A 439 5.84 -8.16 -15.48
C THR A 439 5.19 -7.56 -14.24
N LEU A 440 5.63 -7.98 -13.06
CA LEU A 440 5.27 -7.39 -11.77
C LEU A 440 6.49 -6.67 -11.20
N THR A 441 6.32 -5.41 -10.82
CA THR A 441 7.34 -4.60 -10.15
C THR A 441 6.86 -4.29 -8.74
N ALA A 442 7.75 -4.41 -7.76
CA ALA A 442 7.45 -4.10 -6.37
C ALA A 442 8.55 -3.23 -5.76
N ARG A 443 8.16 -2.25 -4.96
CA ARG A 443 9.08 -1.46 -4.12
C ARG A 443 9.51 -2.29 -2.91
N LEU A 444 10.81 -2.35 -2.64
CA LEU A 444 11.36 -3.04 -1.47
C LEU A 444 11.17 -2.20 -0.19
N VAL A 445 11.03 -2.88 0.95
CA VAL A 445 10.98 -2.21 2.26
C VAL A 445 12.38 -1.75 2.62
N ASP A 446 12.54 -0.45 2.85
CA ASP A 446 13.81 0.17 3.24
C ASP A 446 13.98 0.07 4.77
N ALA A 447 14.34 -1.12 5.23
CA ALA A 447 14.58 -1.42 6.64
C ALA A 447 15.55 -2.60 6.81
N GLU A 448 16.30 -2.59 7.92
CA GLU A 448 17.16 -3.71 8.31
C GLU A 448 16.31 -4.83 8.91
N TYR A 449 16.51 -6.07 8.45
CA TYR A 449 15.83 -7.23 9.00
C TYR A 449 16.59 -7.78 10.22
N PRO A 450 15.92 -8.11 11.33
CA PRO A 450 16.58 -8.67 12.51
C PRO A 450 17.30 -9.99 12.21
N LYS A 451 18.40 -10.27 12.92
CA LYS A 451 19.13 -11.54 12.84
C LYS A 451 18.30 -12.69 13.44
N TYR A 452 17.45 -13.30 12.62
CA TYR A 452 16.49 -14.34 13.01
C TYR A 452 17.17 -15.66 13.38
N GLU A 453 18.36 -15.93 12.85
CA GLU A 453 19.12 -17.16 13.10
C GLU A 453 19.42 -17.35 14.58
N LYS A 454 19.57 -16.24 15.32
CA LYS A 454 19.83 -16.22 16.77
C LYS A 454 18.63 -16.64 17.62
N VAL A 455 17.44 -16.73 17.04
CA VAL A 455 16.21 -17.12 17.75
C VAL A 455 16.02 -18.64 17.75
N PHE A 456 16.65 -19.35 16.80
CA PHE A 456 16.59 -20.80 16.73
C PHE A 456 17.46 -21.42 17.83
N PRO A 457 16.93 -22.38 18.61
CA PRO A 457 17.72 -23.09 19.61
C PRO A 457 18.86 -23.91 19.00
N GLU A 458 20.07 -23.84 19.57
CA GLU A 458 21.24 -24.57 19.04
C GLU A 458 21.29 -26.05 19.46
N ALA A 459 20.69 -26.39 20.60
CA ALA A 459 20.75 -27.74 21.18
C ALA A 459 19.39 -28.12 21.79
N PRO A 460 18.53 -28.85 21.06
CA PRO A 460 17.26 -29.30 21.58
C PRO A 460 17.44 -30.37 22.66
N GLU A 461 16.66 -30.25 23.74
CA GLU A 461 16.61 -31.23 24.84
C GLU A 461 15.77 -32.45 24.47
N MET A 462 14.75 -32.25 23.62
CA MET A 462 13.79 -33.28 23.24
C MET A 462 13.40 -33.14 21.77
N ARG A 463 13.20 -34.28 21.12
CA ARG A 463 12.70 -34.45 19.76
C ARG A 463 11.59 -35.48 19.71
N ILE A 464 10.57 -35.19 18.92
CA ILE A 464 9.52 -36.15 18.57
C ILE A 464 9.24 -36.14 17.07
N VAL A 465 8.76 -37.27 16.57
CA VAL A 465 8.25 -37.39 15.20
C VAL A 465 6.77 -37.75 15.25
N VAL A 466 5.95 -37.04 14.49
CA VAL A 466 4.50 -37.26 14.41
C VAL A 466 3.97 -37.13 12.99
N GLN A 467 2.81 -37.75 12.76
CA GLN A 467 2.05 -37.57 11.53
C GLN A 467 1.30 -36.24 11.53
N LYS A 468 1.46 -35.47 10.46
CA LYS A 468 0.89 -34.15 10.27
C LYS A 468 -0.65 -34.17 10.32
N GLU A 469 -1.28 -35.04 9.53
CA GLU A 469 -2.74 -35.06 9.36
C GLU A 469 -3.50 -35.39 10.66
N PRO A 470 -3.13 -36.46 11.43
CA PRO A 470 -3.73 -36.71 12.73
C PRO A 470 -3.59 -35.54 13.71
N MET A 471 -2.41 -34.92 13.77
CA MET A 471 -2.14 -33.77 14.63
C MET A 471 -3.00 -32.56 14.26
N LEU A 472 -3.03 -32.19 12.98
CA LEU A 472 -3.82 -31.08 12.49
C LEU A 472 -5.31 -31.26 12.80
N ARG A 473 -5.85 -32.46 12.56
CA ARG A 473 -7.27 -32.75 12.81
C ARG A 473 -7.61 -32.74 14.30
N ALA A 474 -6.72 -33.22 15.16
CA ALA A 474 -6.93 -33.18 16.61
C ALA A 474 -6.99 -31.73 17.12
N ILE A 475 -6.06 -30.88 16.69
CA ILE A 475 -6.04 -29.45 17.08
C ILE A 475 -7.30 -28.73 16.56
N GLN A 476 -7.73 -29.03 15.34
CA GLN A 476 -8.98 -28.49 14.78
C GLN A 476 -10.22 -28.91 15.57
N ARG A 477 -10.31 -30.17 16.01
CA ARG A 477 -11.44 -30.65 16.84
C ARG A 477 -11.48 -30.03 18.22
N MET A 478 -10.33 -29.64 18.78
CA MET A 478 -10.27 -28.93 20.06
C MET A 478 -10.71 -27.45 19.95
N SER A 479 -10.65 -26.86 18.76
CA SER A 479 -10.90 -25.42 18.54
C SER A 479 -12.20 -24.87 19.15
N PRO A 480 -13.35 -25.59 19.12
CA PRO A 480 -14.59 -25.12 19.75
C PRO A 480 -14.54 -24.96 21.28
N PHE A 481 -13.57 -25.60 21.95
CA PHE A 481 -13.43 -25.59 23.41
C PHE A 481 -12.38 -24.57 23.90
N LEU A 482 -11.71 -23.87 22.99
CA LEU A 482 -10.68 -22.89 23.32
C LEU A 482 -11.29 -21.52 23.61
N ASP A 483 -10.66 -20.74 24.49
CA ASP A 483 -10.98 -19.33 24.66
C ASP A 483 -10.64 -18.57 23.36
N PRO A 484 -11.60 -17.94 22.68
CA PRO A 484 -11.33 -17.20 21.44
C PRO A 484 -10.30 -16.06 21.62
N LYS A 485 -10.20 -15.49 22.82
CA LYS A 485 -9.20 -14.44 23.13
C LYS A 485 -7.80 -15.01 23.32
N CYS A 486 -7.70 -16.27 23.71
CA CYS A 486 -6.44 -16.93 24.00
C CYS A 486 -6.53 -18.42 23.69
N PRO A 487 -6.51 -18.80 22.39
CA PRO A 487 -6.80 -20.16 21.96
C PRO A 487 -5.59 -21.08 22.19
N ALA A 488 -5.27 -21.33 23.45
CA ALA A 488 -4.09 -22.05 23.88
C ALA A 488 -4.39 -23.54 24.09
N VAL A 489 -3.52 -24.40 23.58
CA VAL A 489 -3.51 -25.85 23.84
C VAL A 489 -2.29 -26.20 24.70
N CYS A 490 -2.48 -27.10 25.66
CA CYS A 490 -1.44 -27.75 26.43
C CYS A 490 -1.08 -29.07 25.73
N LEU A 491 0.19 -29.28 25.44
CA LEU A 491 0.76 -30.53 24.93
C LEU A 491 1.52 -31.19 26.09
N GLU A 492 1.06 -32.35 26.52
CA GLU A 492 1.78 -33.26 27.43
C GLU A 492 2.32 -34.42 26.60
N ILE A 493 3.64 -34.48 26.44
CA ILE A 493 4.30 -35.42 25.54
C ILE A 493 5.14 -36.39 26.37
N ASP A 494 5.04 -37.69 26.07
CA ASP A 494 5.85 -38.75 26.65
C ASP A 494 6.56 -39.60 25.57
N GLU A 495 7.07 -40.77 25.93
CA GLU A 495 7.79 -41.68 25.01
C GLU A 495 6.87 -42.31 23.94
N GLN A 496 5.56 -42.31 24.14
CA GLN A 496 4.59 -43.06 23.33
C GLN A 496 3.51 -42.18 22.68
N GLN A 497 3.17 -41.05 23.29
CA GLN A 497 2.01 -40.26 22.86
C GLN A 497 2.15 -38.76 23.17
N ILE A 498 1.36 -37.98 22.45
CA ILE A 498 1.00 -36.60 22.77
C ILE A 498 -0.43 -36.61 23.31
N ARG A 499 -0.61 -36.13 24.54
CA ARG A 499 -1.91 -35.77 25.10
C ARG A 499 -2.10 -34.27 24.97
N MET A 500 -3.19 -33.87 24.35
CA MET A 500 -3.51 -32.47 24.08
C MET A 500 -4.79 -32.07 24.81
N SER A 501 -4.78 -30.93 25.49
CA SER A 501 -5.94 -30.41 26.21
C SER A 501 -6.05 -28.88 26.08
N PRO A 502 -7.26 -28.30 26.09
CA PRO A 502 -7.43 -26.86 26.20
C PRO A 502 -6.71 -26.29 27.43
N ARG A 503 -6.14 -25.09 27.31
CA ARG A 503 -5.50 -24.44 28.46
C ARG A 503 -6.52 -24.22 29.59
N GLY A 504 -6.18 -24.70 30.79
CA GLY A 504 -7.00 -24.51 32.00
C GLY A 504 -8.16 -25.49 32.14
N SER A 505 -8.34 -26.44 31.21
CA SER A 505 -9.23 -27.59 31.44
C SER A 505 -8.50 -28.71 32.17
N ASP A 506 -9.23 -29.50 32.94
CA ASP A 506 -8.73 -30.77 33.46
C ASP A 506 -8.48 -31.73 32.28
N PRO A 507 -7.24 -32.20 32.06
CA PRO A 507 -6.94 -33.17 31.03
C PRO A 507 -7.79 -34.45 31.13
N ASP A 508 -8.19 -34.86 32.33
CA ASP A 508 -9.01 -36.07 32.53
C ASP A 508 -10.48 -35.85 32.11
N GLU A 509 -10.94 -34.59 32.05
CA GLU A 509 -12.27 -34.25 31.54
C GLU A 509 -12.28 -34.10 30.01
N ARG A 510 -11.23 -33.51 29.43
CA ARG A 510 -11.14 -33.23 27.99
C ARG A 510 -9.70 -33.32 27.50
N HIS A 511 -9.41 -34.36 26.74
CA HIS A 511 -8.16 -34.47 25.99
C HIS A 511 -8.36 -35.19 24.66
N GLU A 512 -7.41 -34.99 23.76
CA GLU A 512 -7.15 -35.88 22.64
C GLU A 512 -5.75 -36.48 22.76
N THR A 513 -5.62 -37.74 22.33
CA THR A 513 -4.36 -38.46 22.38
C THR A 513 -3.95 -38.88 20.99
N LEU A 514 -2.69 -38.66 20.65
CA LEU A 514 -2.06 -39.10 19.40
C LEU A 514 -0.80 -39.90 19.70
N ALA A 515 -0.59 -40.99 18.98
CA ALA A 515 0.67 -41.71 19.07
C ALA A 515 1.82 -40.90 18.45
N VAL A 516 3.00 -41.00 19.05
CA VAL A 516 4.26 -40.50 18.44
C VAL A 516 4.92 -41.62 17.65
N GLU A 517 5.55 -41.30 16.53
CA GLU A 517 6.35 -42.27 15.75
C GLU A 517 7.69 -42.54 16.44
N SER A 518 8.27 -41.51 17.06
CA SER A 518 9.41 -41.62 17.97
C SER A 518 9.47 -40.43 18.93
N SER A 519 10.08 -40.64 20.09
CA SER A 519 10.28 -39.61 21.12
C SER A 519 11.60 -39.87 21.86
N THR A 520 12.22 -38.82 22.38
CA THR A 520 13.50 -38.86 23.10
C THR A 520 13.38 -38.38 24.55
N GLY A 521 12.18 -38.04 25.01
CA GLY A 521 11.96 -37.52 26.36
C GLY A 521 10.49 -37.26 26.67
N SER A 522 10.24 -36.40 27.65
CA SER A 522 8.90 -35.91 28.00
C SER A 522 8.94 -34.42 28.29
N ILE A 523 7.86 -33.72 27.93
CA ILE A 523 7.71 -32.28 28.16
C ILE A 523 6.25 -31.89 28.27
N ARG A 524 5.98 -30.82 29.02
CA ARG A 524 4.68 -30.14 29.06
C ARG A 524 4.84 -28.70 28.58
N ILE A 525 4.13 -28.33 27.53
CA ILE A 525 4.29 -27.02 26.89
C ILE A 525 2.98 -26.51 26.27
N GLY A 526 2.79 -25.19 26.26
CA GLY A 526 1.59 -24.53 25.74
C GLY A 526 1.84 -23.81 24.42
N PHE A 527 0.86 -23.82 23.51
CA PHE A 527 0.93 -23.08 22.24
C PHE A 527 -0.40 -22.47 21.84
N ASP A 528 -0.34 -21.39 21.05
CA ASP A 528 -1.51 -20.86 20.35
C ASP A 528 -1.87 -21.82 19.20
N THR A 529 -3.09 -22.35 19.21
CA THR A 529 -3.50 -23.34 18.21
C THR A 529 -3.57 -22.78 16.79
N ARG A 530 -3.71 -21.46 16.63
CA ARG A 530 -3.72 -20.83 15.31
C ARG A 530 -2.37 -20.97 14.63
N LEU A 531 -1.28 -20.72 15.38
CA LEU A 531 0.09 -20.83 14.87
C LEU A 531 0.43 -22.30 14.52
N LEU A 532 0.01 -23.25 15.37
CA LEU A 532 0.16 -24.67 15.08
C LEU A 532 -0.61 -25.07 13.81
N ILE A 533 -1.88 -24.69 13.68
CA ILE A 533 -2.70 -25.01 12.50
C ILE A 533 -2.11 -24.39 11.23
N GLU A 534 -1.69 -23.12 11.30
CA GLU A 534 -1.05 -22.43 10.17
C GLU A 534 0.23 -23.13 9.75
N THR A 535 1.13 -23.42 10.69
CA THR A 535 2.39 -24.13 10.41
C THR A 535 2.13 -25.49 9.79
N LEU A 536 1.24 -26.31 10.39
CA LEU A 536 0.93 -27.65 9.90
C LEU A 536 0.30 -27.65 8.50
N ARG A 537 -0.43 -26.60 8.12
CA ARG A 537 -1.04 -26.50 6.78
C ARG A 537 -0.02 -26.23 5.67
N HIS A 538 1.11 -25.64 5.99
CA HIS A 538 2.16 -25.30 5.02
C HIS A 538 3.30 -26.33 5.01
N ILE A 539 3.19 -27.40 5.79
CA ILE A 539 4.06 -28.57 5.71
C ILE A 539 3.46 -29.56 4.72
N GLU A 540 4.20 -29.93 3.68
CA GLU A 540 3.70 -30.82 2.63
C GLU A 540 3.90 -32.30 2.98
N THR A 541 4.95 -32.63 3.73
CA THR A 541 5.29 -34.01 4.13
C THR A 541 4.23 -34.67 5.01
N GLU A 542 4.23 -36.01 5.06
CA GLU A 542 3.30 -36.78 5.90
C GLU A 542 3.69 -36.75 7.38
N SER A 543 5.00 -36.79 7.65
CA SER A 543 5.58 -36.74 8.99
C SER A 543 6.44 -35.50 9.17
N LEU A 544 6.50 -35.01 10.40
CA LEU A 544 7.30 -33.86 10.82
C LEU A 544 8.00 -34.15 12.14
N MET A 545 9.14 -33.50 12.33
CA MET A 545 9.90 -33.52 13.57
C MET A 545 9.65 -32.22 14.33
N MET A 546 9.37 -32.33 15.62
CA MET A 546 9.27 -31.20 16.54
C MET A 546 10.40 -31.31 17.55
N GLU A 547 11.15 -30.23 17.74
CA GLU A 547 12.22 -30.16 18.72
C GLU A 547 11.93 -29.08 19.78
N PHE A 548 12.27 -29.40 21.02
CA PHE A 548 11.99 -28.59 22.20
C PHE A 548 13.26 -28.38 23.00
N SER A 549 13.43 -27.18 23.56
CA SER A 549 14.59 -26.80 24.38
C SER A 549 14.20 -26.36 25.81
N GLY A 550 12.94 -26.56 26.19
CA GLY A 550 12.40 -26.18 27.49
C GLY A 550 10.91 -25.83 27.42
N GLU A 551 10.23 -25.76 28.57
CA GLU A 551 8.76 -25.56 28.65
C GLU A 551 8.29 -24.15 28.24
N LEU A 552 9.21 -23.18 28.24
CA LEU A 552 8.97 -21.78 27.84
C LEU A 552 9.88 -21.34 26.70
N GLU A 553 10.61 -22.27 26.09
CA GLU A 553 11.49 -22.01 24.96
C GLU A 553 10.77 -22.27 23.62
N PRO A 554 11.19 -21.62 22.52
CA PRO A 554 10.63 -21.86 21.20
C PRO A 554 10.73 -23.32 20.79
N MET A 555 9.69 -23.78 20.08
CA MET A 555 9.69 -25.09 19.42
C MET A 555 10.04 -24.92 17.95
N THR A 556 10.94 -25.77 17.46
CA THR A 556 11.23 -25.89 16.02
C THR A 556 10.41 -27.02 15.41
N VAL A 557 9.94 -26.82 14.19
CA VAL A 557 9.18 -27.81 13.42
C VAL A 557 9.86 -27.96 12.06
N THR A 558 10.28 -29.18 11.73
CA THR A 558 10.96 -29.51 10.48
C THR A 558 10.20 -30.64 9.77
N PRO A 559 9.77 -30.47 8.51
CA PRO A 559 9.20 -31.55 7.72
C PRO A 559 10.22 -32.68 7.52
N LEU A 560 9.80 -33.94 7.64
CA LEU A 560 10.71 -35.07 7.37
C LEU A 560 10.74 -35.41 5.88
N GLY A 561 11.96 -35.52 5.34
CA GLY A 561 12.18 -35.83 3.92
C GLY A 561 12.23 -34.58 3.02
N GLU A 562 12.17 -33.39 3.60
CA GLU A 562 12.34 -32.11 2.92
C GLU A 562 13.45 -31.33 3.60
N GLU A 563 14.47 -30.92 2.84
CA GLU A 563 15.57 -30.11 3.37
C GLU A 563 15.28 -28.62 3.20
N GLY A 564 15.84 -27.80 4.08
CA GLY A 564 15.79 -26.35 3.93
C GLY A 564 14.47 -25.68 4.30
N HIS A 565 13.51 -26.40 4.90
CA HIS A 565 12.27 -25.84 5.44
C HIS A 565 12.22 -26.04 6.95
N ILE A 566 12.14 -24.96 7.72
CA ILE A 566 12.05 -24.99 9.18
C ILE A 566 11.13 -23.88 9.68
N CYS A 567 10.28 -24.22 10.64
CA CYS A 567 9.40 -23.29 11.33
C CYS A 567 9.78 -23.21 12.81
N LEU A 568 9.52 -22.06 13.43
CA LEU A 568 9.69 -21.82 14.85
C LEU A 568 8.40 -21.21 15.40
N ILE A 569 7.93 -21.73 16.53
CA ILE A 569 6.71 -21.26 17.20
C ILE A 569 7.04 -20.91 18.64
N MET A 570 6.70 -19.67 19.04
CA MET A 570 6.88 -19.21 20.42
C MET A 570 5.82 -19.87 21.34
N PRO A 571 6.21 -20.36 22.52
CA PRO A 571 5.28 -21.00 23.43
C PRO A 571 4.41 -19.98 24.16
N MET A 572 3.36 -20.48 24.78
CA MET A 572 2.49 -19.75 25.68
C MET A 572 2.68 -20.22 27.10
N SER A 573 2.72 -19.28 28.05
CA SER A 573 2.63 -19.63 29.47
C SER A 573 1.31 -20.36 29.74
N LEU A 574 1.43 -21.53 30.37
CA LEU A 574 0.32 -22.34 30.84
C LEU A 574 -0.21 -21.85 32.20
N ASP A 575 0.60 -21.12 32.96
CA ASP A 575 0.25 -20.62 34.28
C ASP A 575 -0.58 -19.34 34.19
N TRP A 576 -1.82 -19.40 34.67
CA TRP A 576 -2.58 -18.22 35.05
C TRP A 576 -2.55 -18.06 36.57
N VAL A 577 -1.72 -17.14 37.08
CA VAL A 577 -1.92 -16.62 38.44
C VAL A 577 -3.17 -15.75 38.41
N ARG A 578 -4.25 -16.29 38.98
CA ARG A 578 -5.41 -15.54 39.43
C ARG A 578 -4.92 -14.43 40.36
N LYS A 579 -4.73 -13.20 39.84
CA LYS A 579 -4.75 -12.03 40.73
C LYS A 579 -6.18 -11.92 41.22
N ASP A 580 -6.44 -12.56 42.36
CA ASP A 580 -7.61 -12.30 43.17
C ASP A 580 -7.73 -10.78 43.32
N ILE A 581 -8.72 -10.20 42.66
CA ILE A 581 -9.32 -8.96 43.17
C ILE A 581 -10.06 -9.44 44.41
N SER A 582 -9.33 -9.54 45.52
CA SER A 582 -9.91 -9.77 46.83
C SER A 582 -10.91 -8.64 47.06
N ALA A 583 -12.18 -9.00 47.14
CA ALA A 583 -13.18 -8.23 47.84
C ALA A 583 -12.71 -8.04 49.29
N SER A 584 -11.96 -6.97 49.56
CA SER A 584 -11.60 -6.55 50.91
C SER A 584 -11.23 -5.07 50.98
N SER A 585 -12.17 -4.20 50.61
CA SER A 585 -12.29 -2.88 51.23
C SER A 585 -13.66 -2.28 50.97
N CYS A 586 -14.68 -2.89 51.59
CA CYS A 586 -15.76 -2.08 52.16
C CYS A 586 -15.17 -1.28 53.31
N ARG A 587 -14.94 0.02 53.11
CA ARG A 587 -15.25 1.12 54.03
C ARG A 587 -14.94 2.46 53.39
#